data_AF-M0E6U6-F1
#
_entry.id   AF-M0E6U6-F1
#
_cell.length_a   1.000
_cell.length_b   1.000
_cell.length_c   1.000
_cell.angle_alpha   90.00
_cell.angle_beta   90.00
_cell.angle_gamma   90.00
#
_symmetry.space_group_name_H-M   'P 1'
#
loop_
_entity.id
_entity.type
_entity.pdbx_description
1 polymer ?
#
loop_
_entity_poly.entity_id
_entity_poly.type
_entity_poly.pdbx_seq_one_letter_code
_entity_poly.pdbx_strand_id
1 'polypeptide(L)'
;MSSLDEFSDGFPKAESLYDPNLSAQYESGERELNAARRRVVNEDDLTPSEKRTLYEFDRELRNLNNREDRHRKVTRALHVDITRLLQSKSGLLLDILDDSYDGKEALDGLLAWIQDQGYSNNYVHNLLITVQTFGEVLGSEIVQDRVDEIKPGRFRDEGKPPLPGNVINWQDAIEMAKVRSNCRDKALILSEWGLGARPDSELLRLQYKHLKWEDGHYQVTIPWDGKTGDRTIRLFPGAAILRRWIEEKHPVHADPEAELGPDTYLWTKLNSNTQMDYDNLYRIFDEAGEDAGIAKDTNPRHFRRSRASFFAGKPTVSEVELRTQFGWSFDSNSPQHYITRFRTDIDQNVAAADGADVDLLQDKINVTPIECNHCGRWTERHVKNCVCCGGEVEQERHEVTTSATVTDGETDLLSLMMNGEVDAGDLRSVKKLWGVITTREKFYEELDGLIETAERAAGGDKTGLYGGPGAVAAVMAGTAVDIGHRAAAAWATAKHRALSLDPQMEHYPPSPERATAIGAGLGIYLLAVSAYMSHMGMIEPLLAGEATSQLGLVLGLGVGFAMITQAMPDLDEVES
;
A
#
# COMPACT_ATOMS: atom_id res chain seq x y z
N MET A 1 7.51 3.41 54.12
CA MET A 1 7.16 2.02 54.47
C MET A 1 5.69 1.94 54.88
N SER A 2 4.79 1.68 53.93
CA SER A 2 3.39 1.39 54.23
C SER A 2 2.82 0.41 53.21
N SER A 3 2.23 -0.67 53.73
CA SER A 3 1.20 -1.55 53.17
C SER A 3 1.48 -2.59 52.07
N LEU A 4 2.73 -2.97 51.74
CA LEU A 4 2.96 -4.13 50.83
C LEU A 4 3.20 -5.47 51.54
N ASP A 5 3.43 -5.49 52.86
CA ASP A 5 3.77 -6.71 53.61
C ASP A 5 2.58 -7.44 54.27
N GLU A 6 1.35 -6.89 54.23
CA GLU A 6 0.18 -7.51 54.92
C GLU A 6 -0.64 -8.51 54.08
N PHE A 7 -0.21 -8.82 52.86
CA PHE A 7 -0.96 -9.70 51.96
C PHE A 7 -0.30 -11.07 51.75
N SER A 8 -0.13 -11.86 52.82
CA SER A 8 0.64 -13.11 52.74
C SER A 8 -0.12 -14.40 52.36
N ASP A 9 -1.44 -14.42 52.17
CA ASP A 9 -2.15 -15.71 51.95
C ASP A 9 -3.19 -15.74 50.81
N GLY A 10 -3.32 -14.67 50.00
CA GLY A 10 -4.33 -14.58 48.94
C GLY A 10 -3.81 -14.51 47.50
N PHE A 11 -2.49 -14.45 47.30
CA PHE A 11 -1.93 -14.10 45.99
C PHE A 11 -1.62 -15.34 45.14
N PRO A 12 -1.92 -15.31 43.83
CA PRO A 12 -1.54 -16.38 42.91
C PRO A 12 -0.03 -16.57 42.91
N LYS A 13 0.44 -17.83 42.91
CA LYS A 13 1.87 -18.13 42.87
C LYS A 13 2.49 -17.58 41.57
N ALA A 14 3.79 -17.28 41.55
CA ALA A 14 4.47 -16.76 40.36
C ALA A 14 4.20 -17.62 39.12
N GLU A 15 4.02 -18.93 39.27
CA GLU A 15 3.71 -19.87 38.20
C GLU A 15 2.35 -19.64 37.52
N SER A 16 1.44 -18.84 38.10
CA SER A 16 0.17 -18.46 37.45
C SER A 16 0.28 -17.23 36.55
N LEU A 17 1.46 -16.60 36.48
CA LEU A 17 1.70 -15.46 35.59
C LEU A 17 1.52 -15.85 34.12
N TYR A 18 1.81 -17.09 33.74
CA TYR A 18 1.71 -17.57 32.36
C TYR A 18 0.94 -18.90 32.29
N ASP A 19 0.32 -19.15 31.14
CA ASP A 19 -0.36 -20.40 30.83
C ASP A 19 0.62 -21.36 30.11
N PRO A 20 1.03 -22.48 30.75
CA PRO A 20 1.91 -23.47 30.11
C PRO A 20 1.22 -24.27 28.99
N ASN A 21 -0.11 -24.27 28.95
CA ASN A 21 -0.91 -25.00 27.96
C ASN A 21 -1.42 -24.11 26.82
N LEU A 22 -0.98 -22.84 26.74
CA LEU A 22 -1.39 -21.93 25.69
C LEU A 22 -1.02 -22.50 24.31
N SER A 23 -2.04 -22.83 23.51
CA SER A 23 -1.86 -23.55 22.25
C SER A 23 -1.61 -22.64 21.04
N ALA A 24 -1.22 -23.20 19.90
CA ALA A 24 -0.88 -22.43 18.69
C ALA A 24 -2.05 -21.68 18.03
N GLN A 25 -3.29 -21.95 18.45
CA GLN A 25 -4.55 -21.45 17.91
C GLN A 25 -5.01 -20.10 18.52
N TYR A 26 -4.22 -19.51 19.43
CA TYR A 26 -4.50 -18.19 20.03
C TYR A 26 -3.92 -17.02 19.19
N GLU A 27 -4.53 -15.83 19.35
CA GLU A 27 -4.06 -14.57 18.75
C GLU A 27 -2.57 -14.32 19.03
N SER A 28 -1.83 -13.75 18.06
CA SER A 28 -0.39 -13.48 18.19
C SER A 28 -0.04 -12.66 19.43
N GLY A 29 -0.83 -11.63 19.75
CA GLY A 29 -0.59 -10.77 20.92
C GLY A 29 -0.75 -11.50 22.26
N GLU A 30 -1.59 -12.53 22.33
CA GLU A 30 -1.76 -13.34 23.55
C GLU A 30 -0.59 -14.28 23.76
N ARG A 31 -0.05 -14.84 22.67
CA ARG A 31 1.18 -15.64 22.68
C ARG A 31 2.38 -14.82 23.12
N GLU A 32 2.53 -13.59 22.59
CA GLU A 32 3.62 -12.68 22.96
C GLU A 32 3.56 -12.30 24.44
N LEU A 33 2.38 -11.92 24.95
CA LEU A 33 2.18 -11.60 26.36
C LEU A 33 2.47 -12.79 27.25
N ASN A 34 2.00 -13.99 26.89
CA ASN A 34 2.28 -15.20 27.65
C ASN A 34 3.78 -15.56 27.67
N ALA A 35 4.49 -15.33 26.56
CA ALA A 35 5.93 -15.51 26.49
C ALA A 35 6.68 -14.51 27.37
N ALA A 36 6.25 -13.24 27.42
CA ALA A 36 6.81 -12.22 28.31
C ALA A 36 6.63 -12.62 29.78
N ARG A 37 5.41 -13.01 30.18
CA ARG A 37 5.12 -13.52 31.52
C ARG A 37 5.98 -14.72 31.90
N ARG A 38 6.14 -15.68 30.97
CA ARG A 38 7.04 -16.83 31.17
C ARG A 38 8.48 -16.41 31.43
N ARG A 39 8.99 -15.39 30.72
CA ARG A 39 10.33 -14.84 30.97
C ARG A 39 10.44 -14.21 32.36
N VAL A 40 9.42 -13.51 32.85
CA VAL A 40 9.40 -12.98 34.23
C VAL A 40 9.50 -14.10 35.26
N VAL A 41 8.71 -15.17 35.08
CA VAL A 41 8.72 -16.30 36.02
C VAL A 41 10.08 -17.00 36.06
N ASN A 42 10.69 -17.18 34.89
CA ASN A 42 11.96 -17.89 34.73
C ASN A 42 13.20 -17.01 34.93
N GLU A 43 13.05 -15.75 35.31
CA GLU A 43 14.19 -14.86 35.55
C GLU A 43 14.81 -15.18 36.91
N ASP A 44 16.07 -15.65 36.92
CA ASP A 44 16.78 -16.04 38.13
C ASP A 44 17.28 -14.81 38.92
N ASP A 45 17.52 -13.70 38.24
CA ASP A 45 17.97 -12.43 38.82
C ASP A 45 16.85 -11.71 39.61
N LEU A 46 15.60 -12.21 39.58
CA LEU A 46 14.46 -11.62 40.29
C LEU A 46 14.04 -12.47 41.49
N THR A 47 13.92 -11.83 42.65
CA THR A 47 13.34 -12.40 43.86
C THR A 47 11.84 -12.65 43.69
N PRO A 48 11.25 -13.55 44.52
CA PRO A 48 9.80 -13.77 44.52
C PRO A 48 8.99 -12.49 44.79
N SER A 49 9.52 -11.53 45.56
CA SER A 49 8.81 -10.28 45.84
C SER A 49 8.77 -9.37 44.62
N GLU A 50 9.88 -9.25 43.90
CA GLU A 50 9.94 -8.43 42.68
C GLU A 50 9.06 -9.02 41.58
N LYS A 51 9.06 -10.35 41.41
CA LYS A 51 8.15 -11.05 40.48
C LYS A 51 6.67 -10.75 40.80
N ARG A 52 6.31 -10.61 42.09
CA ARG A 52 4.94 -10.23 42.48
C ARG A 52 4.60 -8.80 42.08
N THR A 53 5.49 -7.83 42.31
CA THR A 53 5.24 -6.45 41.90
C THR A 53 5.10 -6.33 40.37
N LEU A 54 5.91 -7.07 39.60
CA LEU A 54 5.75 -7.11 38.14
C LEU A 54 4.44 -7.77 37.69
N TYR A 55 3.93 -8.75 38.44
CA TYR A 55 2.59 -9.31 38.21
C TYR A 55 1.48 -8.29 38.49
N GLU A 56 1.59 -7.55 39.58
CA GLU A 56 0.65 -6.48 39.90
C GLU A 56 0.62 -5.42 38.81
N PHE A 57 1.78 -5.01 38.30
CA PHE A 57 1.86 -4.13 37.15
C PHE A 57 1.12 -4.67 35.91
N ASP A 58 1.34 -5.92 35.51
CA ASP A 58 0.61 -6.53 34.38
C ASP A 58 -0.91 -6.59 34.63
N ARG A 59 -1.31 -6.88 35.87
CA ARG A 59 -2.72 -6.89 36.28
C ARG A 59 -3.34 -5.50 36.17
N GLU A 60 -2.67 -4.47 36.66
CA GLU A 60 -3.19 -3.11 36.58
C GLU A 60 -3.20 -2.58 35.15
N LEU A 61 -2.21 -2.92 34.31
CA LEU A 61 -2.28 -2.63 32.87
C LEU A 61 -3.49 -3.29 32.19
N ARG A 62 -3.84 -4.52 32.58
CA ARG A 62 -5.07 -5.17 32.09
C ARG A 62 -6.32 -4.40 32.54
N ASN A 63 -6.35 -3.97 33.80
CA ASN A 63 -7.49 -3.23 34.35
C ASN A 63 -7.66 -1.88 33.65
N LEU A 64 -6.57 -1.17 33.39
CA LEU A 64 -6.54 0.09 32.64
C LEU A 64 -7.08 -0.09 31.22
N ASN A 65 -6.68 -1.14 30.52
CA ASN A 65 -7.21 -1.43 29.19
C ASN A 65 -8.71 -1.68 29.17
N ASN A 66 -9.25 -2.33 30.20
CA ASN A 66 -10.69 -2.54 30.29
C ASN A 66 -11.46 -1.22 30.46
N ARG A 67 -10.78 -0.13 30.85
CA ARG A 67 -11.37 1.21 31.03
C ARG A 67 -11.15 2.12 29.83
N GLU A 68 -9.95 2.11 29.25
CA GLU A 68 -9.50 3.15 28.30
C GLU A 68 -8.96 2.63 26.96
N ASP A 69 -8.88 1.30 26.76
CA ASP A 69 -8.24 0.65 25.60
C ASP A 69 -6.87 1.25 25.18
N ARG A 70 -6.03 1.55 26.17
CA ARG A 70 -4.74 2.26 25.98
C ARG A 70 -3.59 1.35 25.53
N HIS A 71 -3.55 0.08 26.00
CA HIS A 71 -2.42 -0.83 25.77
C HIS A 71 -2.84 -2.17 25.14
N ARG A 72 -2.75 -2.32 23.81
CA ARG A 72 -2.99 -3.63 23.16
C ARG A 72 -2.12 -4.75 23.76
N LYS A 73 -2.53 -6.03 23.62
CA LYS A 73 -1.82 -7.21 24.18
C LYS A 73 -0.30 -7.20 23.89
N VAL A 74 0.10 -6.82 22.68
CA VAL A 74 1.50 -6.68 22.25
C VAL A 74 2.24 -5.58 23.04
N THR A 75 1.61 -4.42 23.22
CA THR A 75 2.19 -3.31 24.01
C THR A 75 2.34 -3.69 25.48
N ARG A 76 1.36 -4.42 26.04
CA ARG A 76 1.48 -4.98 27.40
C ARG A 76 2.63 -5.97 27.51
N ALA A 77 2.78 -6.88 26.53
CA ALA A 77 3.91 -7.81 26.50
C ALA A 77 5.25 -7.07 26.52
N LEU A 78 5.38 -6.01 25.73
CA LEU A 78 6.57 -5.15 25.71
C LEU A 78 6.84 -4.51 27.08
N HIS A 79 5.83 -3.91 27.72
CA HIS A 79 5.99 -3.32 29.05
C HIS A 79 6.43 -4.36 30.08
N VAL A 80 5.81 -5.54 30.10
CA VAL A 80 6.17 -6.64 31.01
C VAL A 80 7.62 -7.10 30.81
N ASP A 81 8.08 -7.23 29.56
CA ASP A 81 9.45 -7.61 29.26
C ASP A 81 10.46 -6.53 29.64
N ILE A 82 10.13 -5.26 29.39
CA ILE A 82 10.99 -4.14 29.73
C ILE A 82 11.11 -3.98 31.24
N THR A 83 10.02 -4.06 32.00
CA THR A 83 10.10 -3.94 33.48
C THR A 83 10.91 -5.07 34.10
N ARG A 84 10.78 -6.31 33.58
CA ARG A 84 11.68 -7.41 33.93
C ARG A 84 13.15 -7.06 33.65
N LEU A 85 13.46 -6.57 32.45
CA LEU A 85 14.84 -6.23 32.07
C LEU A 85 15.39 -5.10 32.95
N LEU A 86 14.63 -4.03 33.16
CA LEU A 86 15.02 -2.90 33.99
C LEU A 86 15.30 -3.36 35.42
N GLN A 87 14.38 -4.12 36.04
CA GLN A 87 14.60 -4.59 37.41
C GLN A 87 15.77 -5.59 37.49
N SER A 88 15.81 -6.60 36.63
CA SER A 88 16.87 -7.63 36.69
C SER A 88 18.27 -7.09 36.41
N LYS A 89 18.42 -6.02 35.61
CA LYS A 89 19.73 -5.49 35.21
C LYS A 89 20.17 -4.24 35.96
N SER A 90 19.24 -3.39 36.39
CA SER A 90 19.58 -2.21 37.19
C SER A 90 19.37 -2.41 38.69
N GLY A 91 18.38 -3.22 39.08
CA GLY A 91 17.90 -3.33 40.46
C GLY A 91 17.03 -2.17 40.95
N LEU A 92 16.87 -1.09 40.16
CA LEU A 92 16.35 0.20 40.63
C LEU A 92 14.88 0.46 40.31
N LEU A 93 14.24 -0.32 39.43
CA LEU A 93 12.90 -0.02 38.92
C LEU A 93 11.85 -0.01 40.04
N LEU A 94 11.90 -0.97 40.96
CA LEU A 94 10.92 -1.05 42.04
C LEU A 94 11.14 0.02 43.10
N ASP A 95 12.39 0.43 43.32
CA ASP A 95 12.76 1.44 44.31
C ASP A 95 12.21 2.84 43.94
N ILE A 96 11.90 3.08 42.66
CA ILE A 96 11.28 4.35 42.23
C ILE A 96 9.89 4.58 42.85
N LEU A 97 9.24 3.52 43.33
CA LEU A 97 7.93 3.59 43.97
C LEU A 97 7.99 4.16 45.40
N ASP A 98 9.17 4.43 45.94
CA ASP A 98 9.32 5.09 47.24
C ASP A 98 9.07 6.61 47.15
N ASP A 99 8.09 7.09 47.94
CA ASP A 99 7.75 8.50 48.11
C ASP A 99 8.91 9.33 48.69
N SER A 100 9.91 8.69 49.30
CA SER A 100 11.05 9.35 49.92
C SER A 100 12.04 9.96 48.90
N TYR A 101 13.12 10.56 49.41
CA TYR A 101 14.24 11.00 48.58
C TYR A 101 14.94 9.81 47.89
N ASP A 102 14.97 8.65 48.54
CA ASP A 102 15.65 7.45 48.03
C ASP A 102 14.99 6.96 46.74
N GLY A 103 13.65 7.05 46.64
CA GLY A 103 12.94 6.71 45.40
C GLY A 103 13.21 7.70 44.26
N LYS A 104 13.47 8.98 44.57
CA LYS A 104 13.94 9.95 43.57
C LYS A 104 15.35 9.60 43.10
N GLU A 105 16.25 9.28 44.02
CA GLU A 105 17.61 8.86 43.69
C GLU A 105 17.64 7.56 42.87
N ALA A 106 16.74 6.62 43.17
CA ALA A 106 16.56 5.40 42.38
C ALA A 106 16.09 5.71 40.95
N LEU A 107 15.15 6.64 40.78
CA LEU A 107 14.72 7.08 39.44
C LEU A 107 15.88 7.72 38.66
N ASP A 108 16.60 8.67 39.28
CA ASP A 108 17.75 9.33 38.66
C ASP A 108 18.84 8.31 38.27
N GLY A 109 19.12 7.34 39.15
CA GLY A 109 20.05 6.25 38.89
C GLY A 109 19.60 5.32 37.75
N LEU A 110 18.31 5.01 37.69
CA LEU A 110 17.73 4.19 36.62
C LEU A 110 17.82 4.91 35.27
N LEU A 111 17.52 6.21 35.23
CA LEU A 111 17.61 7.01 34.01
C LEU A 111 19.06 7.13 33.52
N ALA A 112 20.02 7.32 34.43
CA ALA A 112 21.45 7.31 34.10
C ALA A 112 21.88 5.94 33.55
N TRP A 113 21.49 4.85 34.22
CA TRP A 113 21.78 3.50 33.77
C TRP A 113 21.26 3.25 32.35
N ILE A 114 20.02 3.67 32.03
CA ILE A 114 19.42 3.52 30.69
C ILE A 114 20.27 4.22 29.62
N GLN A 115 20.78 5.42 29.89
CA GLN A 115 21.60 6.17 28.94
C GLN A 115 22.98 5.54 28.72
N ASP A 116 23.56 4.94 29.77
CA ASP A 116 24.89 4.35 29.72
C ASP A 116 24.96 3.01 28.97
N GLN A 117 23.82 2.39 28.64
CA GLN A 117 23.80 1.09 27.95
C GLN A 117 24.19 1.14 26.46
N GLY A 118 24.29 2.34 25.86
CA GLY A 118 24.58 2.47 24.43
C GLY A 118 23.47 1.95 23.51
N TYR A 119 22.23 1.91 24.01
CA TYR A 119 21.07 1.47 23.24
C TYR A 119 20.66 2.48 22.16
N SER A 120 19.96 1.98 21.12
CA SER A 120 19.36 2.87 20.12
C SER A 120 18.34 3.83 20.73
N ASN A 121 18.24 5.05 20.21
CA ASN A 121 17.29 6.07 20.69
C ASN A 121 15.84 5.58 20.77
N ASN A 122 15.41 4.77 19.80
CA ASN A 122 14.06 4.18 19.81
C ASN A 122 13.86 3.20 20.98
N TYR A 123 14.89 2.41 21.31
CA TYR A 123 14.81 1.50 22.44
C TYR A 123 14.85 2.27 23.76
N VAL A 124 15.73 3.26 23.91
CA VAL A 124 15.76 4.19 25.05
C VAL A 124 14.39 4.84 25.24
N HIS A 125 13.76 5.33 24.18
CA HIS A 125 12.42 5.89 24.22
C HIS A 125 11.38 4.90 24.78
N ASN A 126 11.39 3.63 24.35
CA ASN A 126 10.49 2.59 24.88
C ASN A 126 10.77 2.26 26.36
N LEU A 127 12.04 2.27 26.77
CA LEU A 127 12.42 2.10 28.18
C LEU A 127 11.85 3.25 29.02
N LEU A 128 12.06 4.50 28.60
CA LEU A 128 11.55 5.69 29.31
C LEU A 128 10.02 5.70 29.40
N ILE A 129 9.30 5.39 28.32
CA ILE A 129 7.84 5.26 28.35
C ILE A 129 7.41 4.17 29.33
N THR A 130 8.12 3.04 29.38
CA THR A 130 7.77 1.96 30.30
C THR A 130 8.03 2.34 31.76
N VAL A 131 9.12 3.05 32.06
CA VAL A 131 9.37 3.60 33.41
C VAL A 131 8.25 4.55 33.80
N GLN A 132 7.85 5.45 32.90
CA GLN A 132 6.74 6.37 33.14
C GLN A 132 5.43 5.62 33.40
N THR A 133 5.07 4.69 32.53
CA THR A 133 3.86 3.86 32.69
C THR A 133 3.92 3.05 33.99
N PHE A 134 5.08 2.53 34.40
CA PHE A 134 5.21 1.79 35.65
C PHE A 134 4.94 2.66 36.88
N GLY A 135 5.53 3.86 36.93
CA GLY A 135 5.28 4.83 38.00
C GLY A 135 3.85 5.40 37.98
N GLU A 136 3.28 5.67 36.80
CA GLU A 136 1.88 6.10 36.63
C GLU A 136 0.91 5.08 37.23
N VAL A 137 1.16 3.80 36.97
CA VAL A 137 0.22 2.71 37.28
C VAL A 137 0.33 2.21 38.71
N LEU A 138 1.55 2.12 39.27
CA LEU A 138 1.77 1.58 40.62
C LEU A 138 2.19 2.63 41.66
N GLY A 139 2.62 3.81 41.24
CA GLY A 139 3.13 4.86 42.13
C GLY A 139 2.04 5.65 42.83
N SER A 140 2.41 6.31 43.93
CA SER A 140 1.60 7.35 44.57
C SER A 140 1.54 8.62 43.72
N GLU A 141 0.73 9.61 44.11
CA GLU A 141 0.72 10.93 43.45
C GLU A 141 2.13 11.56 43.38
N ILE A 142 2.96 11.37 44.41
CA ILE A 142 4.34 11.89 44.43
C ILE A 142 5.21 11.19 43.38
N VAL A 143 5.06 9.88 43.23
CA VAL A 143 5.80 9.11 42.22
C VAL A 143 5.32 9.47 40.82
N GLN A 144 4.01 9.63 40.63
CA GLN A 144 3.38 10.05 39.37
C GLN A 144 3.95 11.40 38.91
N ASP A 145 3.98 12.39 39.79
CA ASP A 145 4.55 13.71 39.50
C ASP A 145 6.02 13.61 39.04
N ARG A 146 6.82 12.73 39.66
CA ARG A 146 8.24 12.54 39.29
C ARG A 146 8.39 11.91 37.91
N VAL A 147 7.62 10.86 37.62
CA VAL A 147 7.75 10.16 36.34
C VAL A 147 7.15 10.96 35.18
N ASP A 148 6.20 11.85 35.43
CA ASP A 148 5.66 12.79 34.44
C ASP A 148 6.67 13.86 33.97
N GLU A 149 7.73 14.11 34.76
CA GLU A 149 8.85 14.94 34.33
C GLU A 149 9.72 14.25 33.28
N ILE A 150 9.64 12.92 33.14
CA ILE A 150 10.33 12.18 32.09
C ILE A 150 9.74 12.61 30.76
N LYS A 151 10.59 13.17 29.90
CA LYS A 151 10.22 13.57 28.54
C LYS A 151 10.93 12.67 27.54
N PRO A 152 10.36 11.50 27.20
CA PRO A 152 10.90 10.69 26.12
C PRO A 152 11.01 11.57 24.86
N GLY A 153 12.17 11.55 24.21
CA GLY A 153 12.38 12.34 22.99
C GLY A 153 11.28 12.05 21.96
N ARG A 154 10.74 13.09 21.31
CA ARG A 154 9.72 12.94 20.24
C ARG A 154 10.26 12.20 19.01
N PHE A 155 11.58 12.08 18.89
CA PHE A 155 12.23 11.35 17.82
C PHE A 155 12.05 9.85 18.03
N ARG A 156 10.88 9.32 17.65
CA ARG A 156 10.91 8.07 16.90
C ARG A 156 11.81 8.37 15.71
N ASP A 157 12.89 7.62 15.54
CA ASP A 157 13.68 7.70 14.32
C ASP A 157 12.75 7.19 13.21
N GLU A 158 11.89 8.09 12.68
CA GLU A 158 10.98 7.83 11.57
C GLU A 158 11.90 7.37 10.46
N GLY A 159 11.88 6.06 10.18
CA GLY A 159 12.93 5.36 9.44
C GLY A 159 13.45 6.19 8.28
N LYS A 160 14.55 6.91 8.52
CA LYS A 160 15.00 7.96 7.61
C LYS A 160 15.23 7.33 6.25
N PRO A 161 14.98 8.02 5.14
CA PRO A 161 15.40 7.53 3.85
C PRO A 161 16.90 7.26 3.87
N PRO A 162 17.38 6.15 3.27
CA PRO A 162 18.80 5.85 3.21
C PRO A 162 19.55 6.96 2.44
N LEU A 163 20.85 7.07 2.67
CA LEU A 163 21.69 7.90 1.82
C LEU A 163 21.63 7.35 0.37
N PRO A 164 21.67 8.18 -0.68
CA PRO A 164 21.60 7.68 -2.06
C PRO A 164 22.64 6.60 -2.39
N GLY A 165 23.88 6.74 -1.88
CA GLY A 165 24.93 5.73 -2.05
C GLY A 165 24.68 4.42 -1.29
N ASN A 166 23.77 4.41 -0.32
CA ASN A 166 23.41 3.23 0.48
C ASN A 166 22.08 2.60 0.01
N VAL A 167 21.46 3.07 -1.07
CA VAL A 167 20.26 2.43 -1.64
C VAL A 167 20.64 1.14 -2.36
N ILE A 168 19.96 0.04 -2.02
CA ILE A 168 20.04 -1.24 -2.74
C ILE A 168 19.31 -1.10 -4.07
N ASN A 169 20.04 -1.17 -5.18
CA ASN A 169 19.47 -1.17 -6.53
C ASN A 169 19.13 -2.61 -6.97
N TRP A 170 18.54 -2.76 -8.15
CA TRP A 170 18.15 -4.07 -8.67
C TRP A 170 19.35 -4.98 -8.92
N GLN A 171 20.45 -4.43 -9.45
CA GLN A 171 21.68 -5.19 -9.68
C GLN A 171 22.26 -5.75 -8.38
N ASP A 172 22.27 -4.97 -7.30
CA ASP A 172 22.70 -5.41 -5.97
C ASP A 172 21.86 -6.62 -5.52
N ALA A 173 20.53 -6.55 -5.65
CA ALA A 173 19.63 -7.65 -5.31
C ALA A 173 19.88 -8.91 -6.17
N ILE A 174 20.17 -8.73 -7.46
CA ILE A 174 20.57 -9.82 -8.37
C ILE A 174 21.88 -10.46 -7.93
N GLU A 175 22.91 -9.69 -7.56
CA GLU A 175 24.18 -10.23 -7.06
C GLU A 175 23.99 -11.00 -5.75
N MET A 176 23.18 -10.46 -4.82
CA MET A 176 22.80 -11.17 -3.58
C MET A 176 22.09 -12.51 -3.88
N ALA A 177 21.17 -12.53 -4.84
CA ALA A 177 20.49 -13.76 -5.23
C ALA A 177 21.44 -14.76 -5.91
N LYS A 178 22.40 -14.30 -6.71
CA LYS A 178 23.37 -15.17 -7.41
C LYS A 178 24.22 -15.99 -6.44
N VAL A 179 24.65 -15.40 -5.33
CA VAL A 179 25.48 -16.09 -4.32
C VAL A 179 24.69 -17.08 -3.44
N ARG A 180 23.36 -17.02 -3.44
CA ARG A 180 22.54 -18.02 -2.71
C ARG A 180 22.47 -19.34 -3.50
N SER A 181 22.43 -20.46 -2.79
CA SER A 181 22.35 -21.80 -3.40
C SER A 181 20.91 -22.25 -3.68
N ASN A 182 19.98 -21.96 -2.77
CA ASN A 182 18.61 -22.46 -2.82
C ASN A 182 17.63 -21.47 -3.47
N CYS A 183 16.54 -22.00 -4.05
CA CYS A 183 15.55 -21.18 -4.77
C CYS A 183 14.76 -20.25 -3.84
N ARG A 184 14.49 -20.67 -2.60
CA ARG A 184 13.75 -19.88 -1.61
C ARG A 184 14.43 -18.55 -1.35
N ASP A 185 15.71 -18.58 -1.02
CA ASP A 185 16.45 -17.39 -0.61
C ASP A 185 16.59 -16.42 -1.79
N LYS A 186 16.79 -16.94 -3.01
CA LYS A 186 16.75 -16.14 -4.25
C LYS A 186 15.41 -15.46 -4.44
N ALA A 187 14.33 -16.24 -4.33
CA ALA A 187 12.97 -15.73 -4.46
C ALA A 187 12.68 -14.66 -3.41
N LEU A 188 13.08 -14.89 -2.17
CA LEU A 188 12.87 -14.00 -1.04
C LEU A 188 13.56 -12.65 -1.24
N ILE A 189 14.84 -12.65 -1.61
CA ILE A 189 15.63 -11.43 -1.84
C ILE A 189 15.04 -10.60 -2.99
N LEU A 190 14.79 -11.23 -4.14
CA LEU A 190 14.29 -10.51 -5.32
C LEU A 190 12.85 -10.03 -5.15
N SER A 191 11.99 -10.86 -4.55
CA SER A 191 10.59 -10.49 -4.28
C SER A 191 10.50 -9.35 -3.28
N GLU A 192 11.32 -9.36 -2.22
CA GLU A 192 11.31 -8.28 -1.24
C GLU A 192 11.82 -6.98 -1.84
N TRP A 193 12.79 -7.01 -2.77
CA TRP A 193 13.16 -5.80 -3.50
C TRP A 193 11.98 -5.25 -4.31
N GLY A 194 11.19 -6.12 -4.94
CA GLY A 194 10.04 -5.70 -5.72
C GLY A 194 8.87 -5.18 -4.89
N LEU A 195 8.51 -5.89 -3.82
CA LEU A 195 7.40 -5.57 -2.91
C LEU A 195 7.74 -4.35 -2.04
N GLY A 196 8.93 -4.38 -1.43
CA GLY A 196 9.30 -3.52 -0.30
C GLY A 196 8.33 -3.67 0.86
N ALA A 197 8.00 -4.90 1.25
CA ALA A 197 7.01 -5.18 2.29
C ALA A 197 7.61 -5.02 3.69
N ARG A 198 6.78 -4.86 4.73
CA ARG A 198 7.26 -4.91 6.12
C ARG A 198 7.73 -6.34 6.42
N PRO A 199 8.99 -6.57 6.82
CA PRO A 199 9.53 -7.94 6.89
C PRO A 199 8.76 -8.87 7.83
N ASP A 200 8.35 -8.37 9.00
CA ASP A 200 7.70 -9.12 10.09
C ASP A 200 6.19 -9.29 9.89
N SER A 201 5.50 -8.20 9.55
CA SER A 201 4.04 -8.17 9.54
C SER A 201 3.44 -8.49 8.17
N GLU A 202 4.18 -8.27 7.08
CA GLU A 202 3.68 -8.42 5.71
C GLU A 202 4.43 -9.55 5.00
N LEU A 203 5.73 -9.40 4.73
CA LEU A 203 6.50 -10.34 3.92
C LEU A 203 6.46 -11.75 4.49
N LEU A 204 6.88 -11.94 5.75
CA LEU A 204 6.97 -13.26 6.39
C LEU A 204 5.60 -13.94 6.48
N ARG A 205 4.52 -13.16 6.59
CA ARG A 205 3.14 -13.64 6.77
C ARG A 205 2.39 -13.87 5.46
N LEU A 206 3.00 -13.64 4.30
CA LEU A 206 2.35 -13.94 3.02
C LEU A 206 2.00 -15.42 2.90
N GLN A 207 0.81 -15.68 2.38
CA GLN A 207 0.24 -17.00 2.13
C GLN A 207 -0.18 -17.10 0.67
N TYR A 208 -0.38 -18.32 0.17
CA TYR A 208 -0.73 -18.56 -1.22
C TYR A 208 -2.00 -17.83 -1.67
N LYS A 209 -3.03 -17.75 -0.81
CA LYS A 209 -4.27 -16.99 -1.09
C LYS A 209 -4.06 -15.48 -1.33
N HIS A 210 -2.93 -14.93 -0.90
CA HIS A 210 -2.59 -13.52 -1.09
C HIS A 210 -1.99 -13.24 -2.46
N LEU A 211 -1.70 -14.28 -3.25
CA LEU A 211 -1.08 -14.16 -4.57
C LEU A 211 -2.05 -14.52 -5.67
N LYS A 212 -2.12 -13.68 -6.69
CA LYS A 212 -2.75 -13.97 -7.96
C LYS A 212 -1.77 -13.70 -9.08
N TRP A 213 -1.42 -14.74 -9.84
CA TRP A 213 -0.56 -14.58 -11.01
C TRP A 213 -1.32 -13.88 -12.14
N GLU A 214 -0.73 -12.84 -12.71
CA GLU A 214 -1.21 -12.14 -13.89
C GLU A 214 -0.02 -11.97 -14.82
N ASP A 215 -0.09 -12.56 -16.01
CA ASP A 215 0.95 -12.58 -17.04
C ASP A 215 2.25 -11.77 -16.76
N GLY A 216 3.27 -12.48 -16.27
CA GLY A 216 4.59 -11.91 -15.96
C GLY A 216 4.75 -11.28 -14.58
N HIS A 217 3.70 -11.19 -13.77
CA HIS A 217 3.75 -10.58 -12.44
C HIS A 217 2.75 -11.21 -11.46
N TYR A 218 2.84 -10.83 -10.18
CA TYR A 218 1.84 -11.16 -9.17
C TYR A 218 1.07 -9.92 -8.73
N GLN A 219 -0.24 -10.05 -8.60
CA GLN A 219 -1.05 -9.21 -7.75
C GLN A 219 -0.96 -9.77 -6.32
N VAL A 220 -0.47 -8.96 -5.37
CA VAL A 220 -0.19 -9.36 -3.99
C VAL A 220 -1.08 -8.57 -3.04
N THR A 221 -2.01 -9.26 -2.40
CA THR A 221 -2.91 -8.67 -1.39
C THR A 221 -2.27 -8.74 -0.02
N ILE A 222 -1.87 -7.60 0.52
CA ILE A 222 -1.35 -7.47 1.87
C ILE A 222 -2.54 -7.24 2.82
N PRO A 223 -2.82 -8.17 3.74
CA PRO A 223 -3.95 -8.06 4.66
C PRO A 223 -3.74 -6.92 5.66
N TRP A 224 -4.85 -6.42 6.19
CA TRP A 224 -4.87 -5.32 7.15
C TRP A 224 -4.07 -5.66 8.42
N ASP A 225 -3.15 -4.77 8.82
CA ASP A 225 -2.31 -4.93 10.01
C ASP A 225 -2.87 -4.22 11.26
N GLY A 226 -4.08 -3.64 11.15
CA GLY A 226 -4.71 -2.87 12.23
C GLY A 226 -4.29 -1.41 12.31
N LYS A 227 -3.45 -0.91 11.37
CA LYS A 227 -3.03 0.50 11.28
C LYS A 227 -3.36 1.12 9.92
N THR A 228 -3.03 0.41 8.84
CA THR A 228 -3.25 0.89 7.47
C THR A 228 -4.02 -0.17 6.70
N GLY A 229 -5.09 0.24 5.99
CA GLY A 229 -6.03 -0.60 5.24
C GLY A 229 -5.38 -1.73 4.44
N ASP A 230 -6.17 -2.75 4.11
CA ASP A 230 -5.72 -3.77 3.17
C ASP A 230 -5.32 -3.11 1.85
N ARG A 231 -4.29 -3.67 1.22
CA ARG A 231 -3.79 -3.12 -0.04
C ARG A 231 -3.37 -4.21 -0.97
N THR A 232 -3.53 -3.92 -2.24
CA THR A 232 -3.09 -4.82 -3.29
C THR A 232 -2.02 -4.15 -4.11
N ILE A 233 -0.84 -4.75 -4.17
CA ILE A 233 0.33 -4.23 -4.89
C ILE A 233 0.75 -5.19 -5.99
N ARG A 234 1.41 -4.67 -7.03
CA ARG A 234 1.91 -5.47 -8.14
C ARG A 234 3.39 -5.78 -7.93
N LEU A 235 3.72 -7.06 -7.91
CA LEU A 235 5.09 -7.56 -7.87
C LEU A 235 5.54 -7.92 -9.28
N PHE A 236 6.32 -7.03 -9.90
CA PHE A 236 6.97 -7.30 -11.18
C PHE A 236 8.38 -7.89 -10.97
N PRO A 237 9.40 -7.14 -10.51
CA PRO A 237 10.73 -7.69 -10.24
C PRO A 237 10.67 -8.73 -9.12
N GLY A 238 11.24 -9.91 -9.34
CA GLY A 238 11.19 -11.04 -8.41
C GLY A 238 10.02 -12.00 -8.62
N ALA A 239 9.06 -11.68 -9.49
CA ALA A 239 7.87 -12.51 -9.70
C ALA A 239 8.18 -13.86 -10.34
N ALA A 240 9.10 -13.92 -11.30
CA ALA A 240 9.42 -15.15 -12.01
C ALA A 240 10.15 -16.15 -11.11
N ILE A 241 11.09 -15.69 -10.28
CA ILE A 241 11.76 -16.56 -9.32
C ILE A 241 10.82 -16.98 -8.18
N LEU A 242 9.90 -16.10 -7.77
CA LEU A 242 8.87 -16.43 -6.77
C LEU A 242 7.95 -17.54 -7.29
N ARG A 243 7.53 -17.43 -8.54
CA ARG A 243 6.72 -18.45 -9.19
C ARG A 243 7.41 -19.81 -9.18
N ARG A 244 8.68 -19.86 -9.55
CA ARG A 244 9.47 -21.10 -9.47
C ARG A 244 9.57 -21.65 -8.06
N TRP A 245 9.79 -20.78 -7.07
CA TRP A 245 9.80 -21.21 -5.68
C TRP A 245 8.47 -21.88 -5.28
N ILE A 246 7.35 -21.21 -5.54
CA ILE A 246 6.01 -21.68 -5.18
C ILE A 246 5.64 -22.96 -5.93
N GLU A 247 5.80 -22.97 -7.25
CA GLU A 247 5.29 -24.06 -8.10
C GLU A 247 6.20 -25.29 -8.12
N GLU A 248 7.51 -25.15 -7.94
CA GLU A 248 8.46 -26.26 -8.15
C GLU A 248 9.28 -26.67 -6.92
N LYS A 249 9.58 -25.72 -6.02
CA LYS A 249 10.61 -25.92 -4.97
C LYS A 249 10.07 -25.85 -3.56
N HIS A 250 8.83 -25.40 -3.38
CA HIS A 250 8.21 -25.29 -2.07
C HIS A 250 8.11 -26.68 -1.41
N PRO A 251 8.47 -26.83 -0.12
CA PRO A 251 8.47 -28.12 0.58
C PRO A 251 7.13 -28.84 0.63
N VAL A 252 6.02 -28.13 0.39
CA VAL A 252 4.68 -28.74 0.29
C VAL A 252 4.66 -29.86 -0.75
N HIS A 253 5.40 -29.71 -1.86
CA HIS A 253 5.45 -30.69 -2.95
C HIS A 253 6.24 -31.97 -2.59
N ALA A 254 6.87 -32.03 -1.41
CA ALA A 254 7.56 -33.22 -0.94
C ALA A 254 6.60 -34.28 -0.38
N ASP A 255 5.39 -33.86 0.05
CA ASP A 255 4.33 -34.76 0.49
C ASP A 255 3.32 -34.93 -0.65
N PRO A 256 3.13 -36.16 -1.19
CA PRO A 256 2.20 -36.42 -2.29
C PRO A 256 0.75 -36.06 -1.98
N GLU A 257 0.36 -36.03 -0.70
CA GLU A 257 -1.00 -35.73 -0.26
C GLU A 257 -1.19 -34.25 0.12
N ALA A 258 -0.10 -33.47 0.19
CA ALA A 258 -0.16 -32.06 0.52
C ALA A 258 -0.26 -31.19 -0.74
N GLU A 259 -1.29 -30.36 -0.80
CA GLU A 259 -1.47 -29.38 -1.88
C GLU A 259 -1.14 -27.95 -1.39
N LEU A 260 -0.86 -27.05 -2.34
CA LEU A 260 -0.81 -25.61 -2.08
C LEU A 260 -2.20 -25.10 -1.68
N GLY A 261 -2.53 -25.23 -0.40
CA GLY A 261 -3.75 -24.69 0.19
C GLY A 261 -3.69 -23.17 0.35
N PRO A 262 -4.84 -22.48 0.48
CA PRO A 262 -4.91 -21.02 0.61
C PRO A 262 -4.08 -20.47 1.79
N ASP A 263 -4.01 -21.23 2.90
CA ASP A 263 -3.30 -20.84 4.11
C ASP A 263 -1.82 -21.27 4.13
N THR A 264 -1.32 -21.85 3.04
CA THR A 264 0.10 -22.22 2.92
C THR A 264 0.95 -20.96 2.95
N TYR A 265 1.84 -20.86 3.94
CA TYR A 265 2.81 -19.77 4.01
C TYR A 265 3.78 -19.86 2.84
N LEU A 266 4.13 -18.72 2.23
CA LEU A 266 5.08 -18.70 1.13
C LEU A 266 6.51 -18.99 1.61
N TRP A 267 6.88 -18.46 2.77
CA TRP A 267 8.25 -18.51 3.28
C TRP A 267 8.37 -19.54 4.39
N THR A 268 8.78 -20.74 4.00
CA THR A 268 8.88 -21.91 4.88
C THR A 268 10.32 -22.33 5.14
N LYS A 269 10.50 -23.23 6.11
CA LYS A 269 11.76 -23.95 6.31
C LYS A 269 12.07 -24.80 5.07
N LEU A 270 13.33 -24.96 4.68
CA LEU A 270 13.68 -25.66 3.42
C LEU A 270 13.25 -27.13 3.39
N ASN A 271 13.08 -27.75 4.56
CA ASN A 271 12.79 -29.16 4.74
C ASN A 271 11.41 -29.47 5.32
N SER A 272 10.58 -28.45 5.56
CA SER A 272 9.22 -28.66 6.07
C SER A 272 8.29 -27.55 5.64
N ASN A 273 7.01 -27.88 5.42
CA ASN A 273 5.95 -26.90 5.14
C ASN A 273 5.54 -26.16 6.43
N THR A 274 6.49 -25.48 7.05
CA THR A 274 6.30 -24.71 8.28
C THR A 274 6.91 -23.34 8.07
N GLN A 275 6.20 -22.28 8.47
CA GLN A 275 6.68 -20.91 8.35
C GLN A 275 8.09 -20.78 8.94
N MET A 276 8.93 -20.03 8.23
CA MET A 276 10.27 -19.72 8.66
C MET A 276 10.26 -18.74 9.84
N ASP A 277 11.26 -18.84 10.71
CA ASP A 277 11.42 -17.91 11.84
C ASP A 277 11.95 -16.54 11.37
N TYR A 278 11.58 -15.47 12.07
CA TYR A 278 11.93 -14.09 11.70
C TYR A 278 13.44 -13.83 11.69
N ASP A 279 14.19 -14.40 12.65
CA ASP A 279 15.65 -14.24 12.68
C ASP A 279 16.30 -14.89 11.45
N ASN A 280 15.71 -15.98 10.94
CA ASN A 280 16.19 -16.63 9.74
C ASN A 280 15.93 -15.79 8.49
N LEU A 281 14.84 -14.99 8.47
CA LEU A 281 14.61 -14.01 7.42
C LEU A 281 15.76 -13.00 7.37
N TYR A 282 16.15 -12.39 8.50
CA TYR A 282 17.25 -11.41 8.54
C TYR A 282 18.58 -12.02 8.13
N ARG A 283 18.90 -13.18 8.70
CA ARG A 283 20.14 -13.91 8.42
C ARG A 283 20.34 -14.16 6.93
N ILE A 284 19.28 -14.52 6.18
CA ILE A 284 19.37 -14.75 4.73
C ILE A 284 19.85 -13.51 3.98
N PHE A 285 19.36 -12.32 4.36
CA PHE A 285 19.71 -11.07 3.69
C PHE A 285 21.10 -10.58 4.07
N ASP A 286 21.47 -10.70 5.36
CA ASP A 286 22.79 -10.29 5.84
C ASP A 286 23.88 -11.17 5.22
N GLU A 287 23.73 -12.51 5.30
CA GLU A 287 24.68 -13.46 4.67
C GLU A 287 24.74 -13.27 3.14
N ALA A 288 23.62 -12.96 2.47
CA ALA A 288 23.63 -12.70 1.04
C ALA A 288 24.36 -11.41 0.67
N GLY A 289 24.27 -10.38 1.50
CA GLY A 289 24.99 -9.13 1.31
C GLY A 289 26.49 -9.29 1.49
N GLU A 290 26.89 -9.95 2.58
CA GLU A 290 28.30 -10.24 2.89
C GLU A 290 28.97 -11.08 1.81
N ASP A 291 28.35 -12.19 1.42
CA ASP A 291 28.92 -13.09 0.40
C ASP A 291 28.93 -12.47 -1.01
N ALA A 292 28.03 -11.52 -1.29
CA ALA A 292 28.04 -10.73 -2.53
C ALA A 292 29.03 -9.55 -2.48
N GLY A 293 29.66 -9.27 -1.34
CA GLY A 293 30.59 -8.15 -1.17
C GLY A 293 29.93 -6.77 -1.23
N ILE A 294 28.65 -6.67 -0.87
CA ILE A 294 27.90 -5.41 -0.91
C ILE A 294 28.16 -4.63 0.39
N ALA A 295 28.78 -3.46 0.26
CA ALA A 295 29.11 -2.58 1.39
C ALA A 295 27.91 -1.79 1.95
N LYS A 296 26.73 -1.94 1.35
CA LYS A 296 25.48 -1.26 1.75
C LYS A 296 24.77 -2.09 2.83
N ASP A 297 23.85 -1.47 3.57
CA ASP A 297 22.96 -2.23 4.45
C ASP A 297 22.11 -3.20 3.62
N THR A 298 22.07 -4.48 3.97
CA THR A 298 21.35 -5.49 3.16
C THR A 298 20.14 -6.11 3.85
N ASN A 299 19.89 -5.78 5.12
CA ASN A 299 18.75 -6.32 5.86
C ASN A 299 17.39 -6.03 5.17
N PRO A 300 16.35 -6.86 5.38
CA PRO A 300 15.08 -6.73 4.65
C PRO A 300 14.32 -5.43 4.96
N ARG A 301 14.48 -4.87 6.16
CA ARG A 301 13.96 -3.53 6.50
C ARG A 301 14.56 -2.46 5.58
N HIS A 302 15.84 -2.60 5.23
CA HIS A 302 16.54 -1.71 4.32
C HIS A 302 16.18 -1.93 2.85
N PHE A 303 15.85 -3.15 2.44
CA PHE A 303 15.27 -3.42 1.11
C PHE A 303 13.99 -2.62 0.89
N ARG A 304 13.07 -2.66 1.86
CA ARG A 304 11.86 -1.81 1.84
C ARG A 304 12.18 -0.32 1.69
N ARG A 305 13.12 0.20 2.50
CA ARG A 305 13.55 1.62 2.41
C ARG A 305 14.17 1.93 1.04
N SER A 306 14.94 1.01 0.49
CA SER A 306 15.57 1.15 -0.83
C SER A 306 14.52 1.14 -1.95
N ARG A 307 13.52 0.26 -1.86
CA ARG A 307 12.39 0.22 -2.80
C ARG A 307 11.54 1.50 -2.75
N ALA A 308 11.30 2.04 -1.56
CA ALA A 308 10.63 3.33 -1.39
C ALA A 308 11.45 4.48 -1.99
N SER A 309 12.77 4.45 -1.81
CA SER A 309 13.69 5.42 -2.42
C SER A 309 13.67 5.34 -3.94
N PHE A 310 13.68 4.12 -4.49
CA PHE A 310 13.59 3.87 -5.93
C PHE A 310 12.30 4.47 -6.53
N PHE A 311 11.14 4.21 -5.91
CA PHE A 311 9.87 4.75 -6.39
C PHE A 311 9.76 6.26 -6.19
N ALA A 312 10.26 6.81 -5.09
CA ALA A 312 10.24 8.27 -4.87
C ALA A 312 11.10 9.04 -5.87
N GLY A 313 12.12 8.41 -6.43
CA GLY A 313 12.91 8.95 -7.55
C GLY A 313 12.28 8.75 -8.93
N LYS A 314 11.10 8.13 -9.04
CA LYS A 314 10.40 7.98 -10.31
C LYS A 314 9.46 9.16 -10.54
N PRO A 315 9.54 9.83 -11.69
CA PRO A 315 8.74 11.01 -11.96
C PRO A 315 7.24 10.71 -12.11
N THR A 316 6.91 9.49 -12.57
CA THR A 316 5.55 9.01 -12.78
C THR A 316 4.86 8.50 -11.52
N VAL A 317 5.56 8.44 -10.38
CA VAL A 317 4.99 7.93 -9.12
C VAL A 317 4.63 9.10 -8.21
N SER A 318 3.34 9.23 -7.93
CA SER A 318 2.78 10.21 -7.01
C SER A 318 2.97 9.80 -5.54
N GLU A 319 2.79 10.77 -4.64
CA GLU A 319 2.78 10.50 -3.20
C GLU A 319 1.68 9.51 -2.80
N VAL A 320 0.51 9.59 -3.44
CA VAL A 320 -0.63 8.68 -3.17
C VAL A 320 -0.29 7.24 -3.55
N GLU A 321 0.39 7.04 -4.68
CA GLU A 321 0.85 5.72 -5.11
C GLU A 321 1.94 5.18 -4.18
N LEU A 322 2.87 6.02 -3.72
CA LEU A 322 3.84 5.63 -2.69
C LEU A 322 3.15 5.20 -1.39
N ARG A 323 2.20 6.00 -0.90
CA ARG A 323 1.43 5.69 0.32
C ARG A 323 0.70 4.37 0.18
N THR A 324 0.05 4.16 -0.97
CA THR A 324 -0.61 2.91 -1.29
C THR A 324 0.40 1.76 -1.32
N GLN A 325 1.48 1.85 -2.10
CA GLN A 325 2.48 0.78 -2.23
C GLN A 325 3.05 0.32 -0.89
N PHE A 326 3.42 1.27 -0.02
CA PHE A 326 4.06 0.97 1.26
C PHE A 326 3.07 0.90 2.43
N GLY A 327 1.78 1.13 2.23
CA GLY A 327 0.82 1.18 3.34
C GLY A 327 1.24 2.22 4.39
N TRP A 328 1.45 3.46 3.96
CA TRP A 328 1.61 4.60 4.85
C TRP A 328 0.25 5.27 5.06
N SER A 329 -0.08 5.62 6.31
CA SER A 329 -1.30 6.37 6.61
C SER A 329 -1.27 7.73 5.94
N PHE A 330 -2.43 8.34 5.73
CA PHE A 330 -2.53 9.68 5.14
C PHE A 330 -1.71 10.70 5.93
N ASP A 331 -1.80 10.66 7.27
CA ASP A 331 -1.11 11.59 8.17
C ASP A 331 0.38 11.31 8.37
N SER A 332 0.94 10.27 7.74
CA SER A 332 2.37 9.95 7.91
C SER A 332 3.25 10.91 7.14
N ASN A 333 4.28 11.47 7.77
CA ASN A 333 5.33 12.24 7.07
C ASN A 333 6.32 11.36 6.29
N SER A 334 6.19 10.03 6.36
CA SER A 334 7.14 9.09 5.74
C SER A 334 7.42 9.36 4.26
N PRO A 335 6.42 9.52 3.36
CA PRO A 335 6.71 9.68 1.94
C PRO A 335 7.46 10.98 1.64
N GLN A 336 7.16 12.07 2.36
CA GLN A 336 7.80 13.37 2.16
C GLN A 336 9.31 13.27 2.33
N HIS A 337 9.79 12.47 3.29
CA HIS A 337 11.22 12.26 3.51
C HIS A 337 11.90 11.63 2.27
N TYR A 338 11.27 10.64 1.64
CA TYR A 338 11.81 9.99 0.43
C TYR A 338 11.70 10.91 -0.78
N ILE A 339 10.55 11.55 -1.00
CA ILE A 339 10.30 12.46 -2.11
C ILE A 339 11.32 13.60 -2.10
N THR A 340 11.48 14.27 -0.95
CA THR A 340 12.43 15.39 -0.80
C THR A 340 13.86 14.98 -1.13
N ARG A 341 14.23 13.73 -0.83
CA ARG A 341 15.61 13.25 -0.97
C ARG A 341 15.92 12.68 -2.35
N PHE A 342 14.95 12.02 -2.99
CA PHE A 342 15.19 11.22 -4.19
C PHE A 342 14.51 11.76 -5.44
N ARG A 343 13.57 12.69 -5.33
CA ARG A 343 12.91 13.24 -6.51
C ARG A 343 13.91 14.08 -7.30
N THR A 344 14.29 13.59 -8.47
CA THR A 344 15.16 14.30 -9.41
C THR A 344 14.32 14.99 -10.48
N ASP A 345 14.94 15.96 -11.15
CA ASP A 345 14.48 16.50 -12.44
C ASP A 345 13.06 17.07 -12.41
N ILE A 346 12.72 17.82 -11.35
CA ILE A 346 11.42 18.50 -11.22
C ILE A 346 11.14 19.36 -12.47
N ASP A 347 12.16 20.05 -13.00
CA ASP A 347 12.03 20.86 -14.20
C ASP A 347 11.63 20.04 -15.43
N GLN A 348 12.17 18.83 -15.60
CA GLN A 348 11.77 17.92 -16.67
C GLN A 348 10.33 17.44 -16.48
N ASN A 349 9.93 17.15 -15.24
CA ASN A 349 8.56 16.74 -14.93
C ASN A 349 7.55 17.86 -15.22
N VAL A 350 7.90 19.10 -14.87
CA VAL A 350 7.09 20.28 -15.16
C VAL A 350 7.03 20.52 -16.67
N ALA A 351 8.17 20.45 -17.36
CA ALA A 351 8.20 20.59 -18.81
C ALA A 351 7.32 19.55 -19.52
N ALA A 352 7.40 18.27 -19.10
CA ALA A 352 6.55 17.21 -19.62
C ALA A 352 5.05 17.47 -19.31
N ALA A 353 4.73 17.95 -18.11
CA ALA A 353 3.35 18.31 -17.73
C ALA A 353 2.80 19.49 -18.55
N ASP A 354 3.66 20.44 -18.93
CA ASP A 354 3.34 21.56 -19.81
C ASP A 354 3.29 21.17 -21.31
N GLY A 355 3.55 19.89 -21.63
CA GLY A 355 3.46 19.32 -22.96
C GLY A 355 4.75 19.34 -23.78
N ALA A 356 5.91 19.59 -23.15
CA ALA A 356 7.20 19.41 -23.80
C ALA A 356 7.49 17.92 -24.04
N ASP A 357 8.12 17.61 -25.17
CA ASP A 357 8.57 16.27 -25.53
C ASP A 357 9.84 15.93 -24.73
N VAL A 358 9.65 15.39 -23.53
CA VAL A 358 10.72 14.97 -22.61
C VAL A 358 10.51 13.52 -22.22
N ASP A 359 11.47 12.66 -22.54
CA ASP A 359 11.44 11.27 -22.07
C ASP A 359 11.91 11.20 -20.60
N LEU A 360 10.94 11.20 -19.70
CA LEU A 360 11.16 11.10 -18.25
C LEU A 360 11.73 9.74 -17.79
N LEU A 361 11.71 8.74 -18.66
CA LEU A 361 12.19 7.38 -18.38
C LEU A 361 13.54 7.10 -19.05
N GLN A 362 14.05 8.04 -19.84
CA GLN A 362 15.38 7.95 -20.43
C GLN A 362 16.44 7.69 -19.35
N ASP A 363 17.38 6.80 -19.64
CA ASP A 363 18.47 6.37 -18.76
C ASP A 363 18.06 5.67 -17.44
N LYS A 364 16.77 5.33 -17.25
CA LYS A 364 16.33 4.57 -16.09
C LYS A 364 16.39 3.07 -16.35
N ILE A 365 17.02 2.33 -15.43
CA ILE A 365 17.09 0.87 -15.47
C ILE A 365 15.67 0.27 -15.39
N ASN A 366 15.33 -0.54 -16.39
CA ASN A 366 14.12 -1.36 -16.39
C ASN A 366 14.34 -2.62 -15.54
N VAL A 367 13.34 -3.02 -14.77
CA VAL A 367 13.45 -4.14 -13.82
C VAL A 367 12.31 -5.16 -14.00
N THR A 368 11.40 -4.93 -14.95
CA THR A 368 10.28 -5.82 -15.22
C THR A 368 10.77 -7.14 -15.82
N PRO A 369 10.23 -8.30 -15.40
CA PRO A 369 10.51 -9.60 -16.00
C PRO A 369 10.37 -9.61 -17.53
N ILE A 370 11.04 -10.56 -18.16
CA ILE A 370 11.06 -10.75 -19.60
C ILE A 370 10.77 -12.20 -19.97
N GLU A 371 10.21 -12.43 -21.14
CA GLU A 371 10.02 -13.77 -21.66
C GLU A 371 11.34 -14.38 -22.15
N CYS A 372 11.62 -15.61 -21.73
CA CYS A 372 12.77 -16.35 -22.16
C CYS A 372 12.61 -16.85 -23.60
N ASN A 373 13.59 -16.50 -24.45
CA ASN A 373 13.75 -16.97 -25.83
C ASN A 373 13.83 -18.50 -25.98
N HIS A 374 14.20 -19.23 -24.92
CA HIS A 374 14.35 -20.69 -24.98
C HIS A 374 13.10 -21.46 -24.54
N CYS A 375 12.45 -21.05 -23.45
CA CYS A 375 11.33 -21.80 -22.88
C CYS A 375 9.98 -21.06 -22.93
N GLY A 376 9.95 -19.82 -23.40
CA GLY A 376 8.74 -18.99 -23.46
C GLY A 376 8.17 -18.58 -22.09
N ARG A 377 8.81 -18.98 -20.98
CA ARG A 377 8.38 -18.57 -19.63
C ARG A 377 9.04 -17.25 -19.24
N TRP A 378 8.36 -16.50 -18.38
CA TRP A 378 8.89 -15.32 -17.73
C TRP A 378 10.14 -15.64 -16.90
N THR A 379 11.15 -14.77 -16.99
CA THR A 379 12.38 -14.77 -16.20
C THR A 379 12.72 -13.37 -15.73
N GLU A 380 13.49 -13.27 -14.67
CA GLU A 380 13.95 -11.97 -14.15
C GLU A 380 14.81 -11.23 -15.17
N ARG A 381 14.73 -9.90 -15.19
CA ARG A 381 15.61 -9.07 -16.04
C ARG A 381 16.98 -8.91 -15.38
N HIS A 382 18.03 -8.78 -16.19
CA HIS A 382 19.44 -8.69 -15.79
C HIS A 382 20.02 -9.96 -15.14
N VAL A 383 19.37 -11.12 -15.31
CA VAL A 383 19.98 -12.43 -15.03
C VAL A 383 20.63 -12.99 -16.29
N LYS A 384 21.81 -13.59 -16.15
CA LYS A 384 22.50 -14.24 -17.27
C LYS A 384 21.75 -15.46 -17.80
N ASN A 385 21.18 -16.25 -16.88
CA ASN A 385 20.52 -17.51 -17.21
C ASN A 385 19.08 -17.46 -16.71
N CYS A 386 18.15 -17.95 -17.53
CA CYS A 386 16.74 -18.02 -17.22
C CYS A 386 16.50 -18.77 -15.90
N VAL A 387 15.73 -18.15 -15.01
CA VAL A 387 15.44 -18.75 -13.69
C VAL A 387 14.64 -20.04 -13.81
N CYS A 388 13.91 -20.26 -14.92
CA CYS A 388 13.10 -21.45 -15.15
C CYS A 388 13.91 -22.59 -15.80
N CYS A 389 14.45 -22.38 -17.02
CA CYS A 389 15.09 -23.44 -17.79
C CYS A 389 16.64 -23.45 -17.74
N GLY A 390 17.26 -22.39 -17.21
CA GLY A 390 18.72 -22.26 -17.16
C GLY A 390 19.39 -21.86 -18.48
N GLY A 391 18.63 -21.69 -19.57
CA GLY A 391 19.13 -21.19 -20.85
C GLY A 391 19.63 -19.74 -20.74
N GLU A 392 20.61 -19.35 -21.55
CA GLU A 392 21.17 -18.00 -21.55
C GLU A 392 20.14 -16.99 -22.08
N VAL A 393 20.03 -15.83 -21.42
CA VAL A 393 19.11 -14.77 -21.84
C VAL A 393 19.88 -13.79 -22.72
N GLU A 394 19.39 -13.57 -23.95
CA GLU A 394 20.00 -12.65 -24.90
C GLU A 394 20.12 -11.23 -24.35
N GLN A 395 21.29 -10.59 -24.51
CA GLN A 395 21.56 -9.25 -23.98
C GLN A 395 20.59 -8.20 -24.51
N GLU A 396 20.20 -8.30 -25.79
CA GLU A 396 19.24 -7.41 -26.44
C GLU A 396 17.88 -7.40 -25.73
N ARG A 397 17.50 -8.48 -25.05
CA ARG A 397 16.24 -8.53 -24.27
C ARG A 397 16.35 -7.81 -22.94
N HIS A 398 17.56 -7.62 -22.41
CA HIS A 398 17.79 -6.85 -21.18
C HIS A 398 17.76 -5.36 -21.42
N GLU A 399 18.19 -4.93 -22.60
CA GLU A 399 18.06 -3.56 -23.07
C GLU A 399 16.60 -3.34 -23.48
N VAL A 400 15.97 -2.30 -22.93
CA VAL A 400 14.77 -1.77 -23.56
C VAL A 400 15.26 -0.58 -24.34
N THR A 401 15.27 -0.69 -25.66
CA THR A 401 15.21 0.49 -26.52
C THR A 401 13.95 1.23 -26.08
N THR A 402 14.09 2.34 -25.35
CA THR A 402 13.00 3.32 -25.17
C THR A 402 12.76 3.96 -26.53
N SER A 403 12.17 3.16 -27.39
CA SER A 403 11.55 3.50 -28.63
C SER A 403 10.14 3.01 -28.43
N ALA A 404 9.33 3.84 -27.76
CA ALA A 404 7.95 3.97 -28.18
C ALA A 404 7.93 4.70 -29.55
N THR A 405 8.70 4.20 -30.51
CA THR A 405 8.47 4.35 -31.92
C THR A 405 8.33 2.94 -32.45
N VAL A 406 7.19 2.72 -33.09
CA VAL A 406 6.86 1.61 -33.99
C VAL A 406 8.13 1.04 -34.63
N THR A 407 8.72 -0.02 -34.08
CA THR A 407 9.80 -0.77 -34.73
C THR A 407 9.52 -2.25 -34.61
N ASP A 408 8.40 -2.66 -35.21
CA ASP A 408 8.36 -3.86 -36.06
C ASP A 408 7.50 -3.62 -37.34
N GLY A 409 7.05 -2.37 -37.57
CA GLY A 409 6.15 -2.01 -38.67
C GLY A 409 6.80 -1.21 -39.81
N GLU A 410 7.98 -0.59 -39.62
CA GLU A 410 8.63 0.14 -40.72
C GLU A 410 9.18 -0.80 -41.80
N THR A 411 9.58 -2.02 -41.42
CA THR A 411 9.95 -3.07 -42.38
C THR A 411 8.76 -3.60 -43.17
N ASP A 412 7.53 -3.43 -42.66
CA ASP A 412 6.30 -3.99 -43.23
C ASP A 412 5.49 -2.97 -44.07
N LEU A 413 5.37 -1.72 -43.60
CA LEU A 413 4.63 -0.68 -44.33
C LEU A 413 5.31 -0.31 -45.65
N LEU A 414 6.65 -0.27 -45.67
CA LEU A 414 7.40 0.00 -46.90
C LEU A 414 7.20 -1.11 -47.93
N SER A 415 7.16 -2.39 -47.49
CA SER A 415 6.83 -3.52 -48.37
C SER A 415 5.39 -3.47 -48.86
N LEU A 416 4.42 -3.13 -48.01
CA LEU A 416 3.01 -2.97 -48.41
C LEU A 416 2.84 -1.84 -49.44
N MET A 417 3.57 -0.72 -49.28
CA MET A 417 3.60 0.36 -50.27
C MET A 417 4.28 -0.07 -51.59
N MET A 418 5.37 -0.83 -51.51
CA MET A 418 6.07 -1.33 -52.70
C MET A 418 5.26 -2.41 -53.46
N ASN A 419 4.47 -3.22 -52.76
CA ASN A 419 3.57 -4.21 -53.34
C ASN A 419 2.25 -3.60 -53.83
N GLY A 420 2.01 -2.30 -53.56
CA GLY A 420 0.80 -1.58 -53.96
C GLY A 420 -0.44 -1.91 -53.11
N GLU A 421 -0.24 -2.50 -51.94
CA GLU A 421 -1.30 -2.85 -50.99
C GLU A 421 -1.73 -1.66 -50.12
N VAL A 422 -0.85 -0.65 -49.97
CA VAL A 422 -1.13 0.62 -49.28
C VAL A 422 -0.74 1.78 -50.18
N ASP A 423 -1.68 2.69 -50.45
CA ASP A 423 -1.44 3.88 -51.27
C ASP A 423 -1.53 5.21 -50.50
N ALA A 424 -1.30 6.32 -51.20
CA ALA A 424 -1.34 7.65 -50.60
C ALA A 424 -2.73 8.07 -50.10
N GLY A 425 -3.80 7.49 -50.63
CA GLY A 425 -5.18 7.66 -50.18
C GLY A 425 -5.43 6.99 -48.84
N ASP A 426 -4.93 5.77 -48.65
CA ASP A 426 -5.04 5.03 -47.39
C ASP A 426 -4.34 5.77 -46.25
N LEU A 427 -3.10 6.20 -46.49
CA LEU A 427 -2.31 6.96 -45.50
C LEU A 427 -2.95 8.31 -45.14
N ARG A 428 -3.60 8.98 -46.10
CA ARG A 428 -4.37 10.21 -45.82
C ARG A 428 -5.61 9.94 -44.99
N SER A 429 -6.25 8.78 -45.18
CA SER A 429 -7.42 8.37 -44.40
C SER A 429 -7.04 8.06 -42.96
N VAL A 430 -5.92 7.36 -42.75
CA VAL A 430 -5.33 7.15 -41.41
C VAL A 430 -5.00 8.49 -40.76
N LYS A 431 -4.33 9.41 -41.47
CA LYS A 431 -4.01 10.74 -40.95
C LYS A 431 -5.24 11.55 -40.56
N LYS A 432 -6.34 11.45 -41.33
CA LYS A 432 -7.61 12.12 -41.04
C LYS A 432 -8.27 11.56 -39.78
N LEU A 433 -8.15 10.26 -39.54
CA LEU A 433 -8.79 9.56 -38.42
C LEU A 433 -7.89 9.45 -37.19
N TRP A 434 -6.61 9.83 -37.28
CA TRP A 434 -5.60 9.62 -36.23
C TRP A 434 -6.05 10.08 -34.84
N GLY A 435 -6.58 11.30 -34.72
CA GLY A 435 -7.07 11.81 -33.43
C GLY A 435 -8.26 11.05 -32.86
N VAL A 436 -9.09 10.41 -33.70
CA VAL A 436 -10.19 9.54 -33.25
C VAL A 436 -9.67 8.19 -32.79
N ILE A 437 -8.71 7.63 -33.53
CA ILE A 437 -8.06 6.34 -33.25
C ILE A 437 -7.34 6.41 -31.90
N THR A 438 -6.55 7.45 -31.65
CA THR A 438 -5.74 7.57 -30.43
C THR A 438 -6.55 7.87 -29.18
N THR A 439 -7.78 8.38 -29.32
CA THR A 439 -8.63 8.75 -28.18
C THR A 439 -9.59 7.64 -27.77
N ARG A 440 -9.79 6.61 -28.63
CA ARG A 440 -10.64 5.45 -28.33
C ARG A 440 -9.80 4.24 -27.92
N GLU A 441 -9.86 3.91 -26.63
CA GLU A 441 -9.08 2.82 -26.01
C GLU A 441 -9.30 1.43 -26.66
N LYS A 442 -10.47 1.17 -27.24
CA LYS A 442 -10.84 -0.12 -27.89
C LYS A 442 -11.14 -0.02 -29.38
N PHE A 443 -10.63 1.01 -30.06
CA PHE A 443 -10.95 1.28 -31.46
C PHE A 443 -10.72 0.08 -32.38
N TYR A 444 -9.63 -0.68 -32.17
CA TYR A 444 -9.28 -1.83 -32.99
C TYR A 444 -10.30 -2.98 -32.87
N GLU A 445 -10.81 -3.25 -31.66
CA GLU A 445 -11.81 -4.30 -31.41
C GLU A 445 -13.17 -3.95 -32.04
N GLU A 446 -13.46 -2.67 -32.24
CA GLU A 446 -14.71 -2.16 -32.81
C GLU A 446 -14.66 -1.97 -34.34
N LEU A 447 -13.46 -2.10 -34.94
CA LEU A 447 -13.20 -1.65 -36.30
C LEU A 447 -14.04 -2.38 -37.35
N ASP A 448 -14.17 -3.70 -37.24
CA ASP A 448 -14.98 -4.51 -38.15
C ASP A 448 -16.46 -4.09 -38.14
N GLY A 449 -16.99 -3.78 -36.95
CA GLY A 449 -18.36 -3.28 -36.81
C GLY A 449 -18.55 -1.89 -37.40
N LEU A 450 -17.54 -1.02 -37.30
CA LEU A 450 -17.54 0.31 -37.91
C LEU A 450 -17.45 0.25 -39.43
N ILE A 451 -16.63 -0.67 -39.98
CA ILE A 451 -16.53 -0.93 -41.42
C ILE A 451 -17.88 -1.41 -41.94
N GLU A 452 -18.48 -2.42 -41.30
CA GLU A 452 -19.79 -2.95 -41.71
C GLU A 452 -20.89 -1.88 -41.61
N THR A 453 -20.78 -0.95 -40.66
CA THR A 453 -21.71 0.19 -40.53
C THR A 453 -21.50 1.23 -41.64
N ALA A 454 -20.26 1.52 -42.01
CA ALA A 454 -19.92 2.43 -43.11
C ALA A 454 -20.34 1.87 -44.48
N GLU A 455 -20.15 0.56 -44.70
CA GLU A 455 -20.58 -0.13 -45.91
C GLU A 455 -22.10 -0.14 -46.06
N ARG A 456 -22.85 -0.39 -44.98
CA ARG A 456 -24.32 -0.26 -44.98
C ARG A 456 -24.77 1.17 -45.30
N ALA A 457 -24.07 2.18 -44.76
CA ALA A 457 -24.37 3.59 -45.01
C ALA A 457 -24.09 4.00 -46.47
N ALA A 458 -23.08 3.41 -47.12
CA ALA A 458 -22.78 3.62 -48.53
C ALA A 458 -23.77 2.92 -49.48
N GLY A 459 -24.35 1.78 -49.05
CA GLY A 459 -25.35 1.01 -49.81
C GLY A 459 -26.77 1.60 -49.86
N GLY A 460 -27.00 2.78 -49.30
CA GLY A 460 -28.27 3.51 -49.41
C GLY A 460 -29.33 3.18 -48.36
N ASP A 461 -29.06 2.28 -47.41
CA ASP A 461 -29.99 1.98 -46.31
C ASP A 461 -29.65 2.82 -45.06
N LYS A 462 -30.25 4.00 -44.97
CA LYS A 462 -30.09 4.92 -43.84
C LYS A 462 -31.03 4.61 -42.66
N THR A 463 -31.89 3.59 -42.77
CA THR A 463 -32.90 3.31 -41.74
C THR A 463 -32.38 2.46 -40.58
N GLY A 464 -31.26 1.76 -40.76
CA GLY A 464 -30.62 0.96 -39.71
C GLY A 464 -29.66 1.71 -38.78
N LEU A 465 -29.26 2.95 -39.11
CA LEU A 465 -28.21 3.68 -38.37
C LEU A 465 -28.65 4.10 -36.94
N TYR A 466 -29.97 4.06 -36.66
CA TYR A 466 -30.57 4.45 -35.38
C TYR A 466 -31.50 3.37 -34.79
N GLY A 467 -31.61 2.19 -35.40
CA GLY A 467 -32.64 1.19 -35.06
C GLY A 467 -32.20 0.07 -34.12
N GLY A 468 -30.90 -0.07 -33.82
CA GLY A 468 -30.39 -1.13 -32.95
C GLY A 468 -30.30 -0.69 -31.49
N PRO A 469 -30.73 -1.51 -30.50
CA PRO A 469 -30.63 -1.19 -29.07
C PRO A 469 -29.22 -0.77 -28.62
N GLY A 470 -28.17 -1.28 -29.28
CA GLY A 470 -26.77 -0.93 -28.99
C GLY A 470 -26.30 0.43 -29.52
N ALA A 471 -26.81 0.89 -30.67
CA ALA A 471 -26.38 2.16 -31.27
C ALA A 471 -26.98 3.37 -30.56
N VAL A 472 -28.25 3.26 -30.12
CA VAL A 472 -28.91 4.28 -29.30
C VAL A 472 -28.24 4.38 -27.93
N ALA A 473 -27.81 3.27 -27.33
CA ALA A 473 -27.09 3.27 -26.06
C ALA A 473 -25.69 3.91 -26.16
N ALA A 474 -24.95 3.67 -27.25
CA ALA A 474 -23.61 4.22 -27.45
C ALA A 474 -23.62 5.74 -27.73
N VAL A 475 -24.59 6.23 -28.51
CA VAL A 475 -24.77 7.68 -28.74
C VAL A 475 -25.28 8.37 -27.48
N MET A 476 -26.24 7.76 -26.76
CA MET A 476 -26.72 8.27 -25.46
C MET A 476 -25.61 8.32 -24.41
N ALA A 477 -24.69 7.36 -24.38
CA ALA A 477 -23.54 7.40 -23.47
C ALA A 477 -22.54 8.50 -23.86
N GLY A 478 -22.20 8.65 -25.15
CA GLY A 478 -21.20 9.61 -25.60
C GLY A 478 -21.62 11.08 -25.46
N THR A 479 -22.85 11.43 -25.82
CA THR A 479 -23.33 12.83 -25.70
C THR A 479 -23.85 13.16 -24.31
N ALA A 480 -24.40 12.20 -23.54
CA ALA A 480 -24.76 12.45 -22.14
C ALA A 480 -23.53 12.61 -21.24
N VAL A 481 -22.41 11.96 -21.55
CA VAL A 481 -21.14 12.15 -20.84
C VAL A 481 -20.57 13.54 -21.13
N ASP A 482 -20.56 13.99 -22.39
CA ASP A 482 -19.97 15.31 -22.73
C ASP A 482 -20.84 16.50 -22.28
N ILE A 483 -22.18 16.37 -22.35
CA ILE A 483 -23.12 17.36 -21.80
C ILE A 483 -23.15 17.29 -20.27
N GLY A 484 -23.04 16.08 -19.69
CA GLY A 484 -22.92 15.85 -18.25
C GLY A 484 -21.65 16.45 -17.67
N HIS A 485 -20.51 16.35 -18.36
CA HIS A 485 -19.27 17.00 -17.96
C HIS A 485 -19.35 18.52 -18.04
N ARG A 486 -20.00 19.09 -19.07
CA ARG A 486 -20.21 20.54 -19.18
C ARG A 486 -21.19 21.07 -18.14
N ALA A 487 -22.24 20.32 -17.83
CA ALA A 487 -23.19 20.64 -16.77
C ALA A 487 -22.55 20.51 -15.38
N ALA A 488 -21.73 19.48 -15.14
CA ALA A 488 -20.97 19.29 -13.91
C ALA A 488 -19.91 20.38 -13.71
N ALA A 489 -19.21 20.80 -14.78
CA ALA A 489 -18.24 21.90 -14.72
C ALA A 489 -18.92 23.27 -14.49
N ALA A 490 -20.05 23.53 -15.15
CA ALA A 490 -20.85 24.74 -14.92
C ALA A 490 -21.44 24.76 -13.50
N TRP A 491 -21.90 23.61 -12.99
CA TRP A 491 -22.39 23.45 -11.63
C TRP A 491 -21.28 23.56 -10.58
N ALA A 492 -20.10 22.99 -10.82
CA ALA A 492 -18.93 23.16 -9.95
C ALA A 492 -18.50 24.63 -9.86
N THR A 493 -18.58 25.36 -10.98
CA THR A 493 -18.27 26.80 -11.03
C THR A 493 -19.33 27.64 -10.31
N ALA A 494 -20.61 27.30 -10.46
CA ALA A 494 -21.72 27.95 -9.74
C ALA A 494 -21.67 27.64 -8.23
N LYS A 495 -21.32 26.41 -7.86
CA LYS A 495 -21.07 25.94 -6.48
C LYS A 495 -19.90 26.71 -5.87
N HIS A 496 -18.76 26.82 -6.55
CA HIS A 496 -17.60 27.57 -6.08
C HIS A 496 -17.93 29.07 -5.85
N ARG A 497 -18.71 29.68 -6.76
CA ARG A 497 -19.19 31.07 -6.60
C ARG A 497 -20.18 31.26 -5.46
N ALA A 498 -21.13 30.34 -5.30
CA ALA A 498 -22.12 30.38 -4.22
C ALA A 498 -21.50 30.18 -2.83
N LEU A 499 -20.44 29.36 -2.75
CA LEU A 499 -19.67 29.14 -1.53
C LEU A 499 -18.78 30.34 -1.17
N SER A 500 -18.37 31.16 -2.14
CA SER A 500 -17.45 32.29 -1.93
C SER A 500 -18.10 33.62 -1.46
N LEU A 501 -19.42 33.66 -1.22
CA LEU A 501 -20.17 34.92 -1.05
C LEU A 501 -20.96 35.08 0.28
N ASP A 502 -20.92 34.13 1.22
CA ASP A 502 -21.54 34.28 2.56
C ASP A 502 -20.45 34.43 3.65
N PRO A 503 -20.54 35.40 4.60
CA PRO A 503 -19.48 35.64 5.58
C PRO A 503 -19.48 34.80 6.88
N GLN A 504 -20.49 33.97 7.19
CA GLN A 504 -20.58 33.28 8.51
C GLN A 504 -20.48 31.75 8.51
N MET A 505 -20.19 31.19 7.36
CA MET A 505 -19.19 30.14 7.23
C MET A 505 -18.20 30.70 6.24
N GLU A 506 -16.91 30.41 6.33
CA GLU A 506 -16.18 30.55 5.08
C GLU A 506 -16.85 29.62 4.04
N HIS A 507 -17.30 28.39 4.39
CA HIS A 507 -18.12 27.57 3.46
C HIS A 507 -19.22 26.60 4.05
N TYR A 508 -20.46 27.09 4.25
CA TYR A 508 -21.81 26.43 4.03
C TYR A 508 -22.45 25.33 4.94
N PRO A 509 -23.74 25.42 5.46
CA PRO A 509 -25.07 25.38 4.79
C PRO A 509 -26.27 26.25 5.38
N PRO A 510 -27.57 25.95 5.10
CA PRO A 510 -28.50 26.50 4.09
C PRO A 510 -29.29 27.80 4.45
N SER A 511 -29.53 28.68 3.46
CA SER A 511 -30.48 29.82 3.53
C SER A 511 -31.49 29.80 2.35
N PRO A 512 -32.55 30.62 2.34
CA PRO A 512 -33.54 30.69 1.24
C PRO A 512 -32.92 30.98 -0.14
N GLU A 513 -31.74 31.60 -0.17
CA GLU A 513 -30.95 31.83 -1.39
C GLU A 513 -30.42 30.52 -2.00
N ARG A 514 -30.26 29.47 -1.19
CA ARG A 514 -29.95 28.09 -1.61
C ARG A 514 -31.08 27.49 -2.44
N ALA A 515 -32.33 27.72 -2.06
CA ALA A 515 -33.49 27.28 -2.84
C ALA A 515 -33.55 28.02 -4.19
N THR A 516 -33.15 29.29 -4.21
CA THR A 516 -33.04 30.09 -5.44
C THR A 516 -31.89 29.59 -6.34
N ALA A 517 -30.74 29.22 -5.77
CA ALA A 517 -29.58 28.71 -6.51
C ALA A 517 -29.81 27.28 -7.05
N ILE A 518 -30.44 26.39 -6.26
CA ILE A 518 -30.86 25.07 -6.72
C ILE A 518 -31.94 25.21 -7.80
N GLY A 519 -32.89 26.14 -7.63
CA GLY A 519 -33.88 26.48 -8.66
C GLY A 519 -33.25 27.00 -9.95
N ALA A 520 -32.22 27.85 -9.86
CA ALA A 520 -31.48 28.34 -11.02
C ALA A 520 -30.68 27.22 -11.71
N GLY A 521 -30.05 26.33 -10.95
CA GLY A 521 -29.35 25.15 -11.47
C GLY A 521 -30.29 24.18 -12.19
N LEU A 522 -31.45 23.90 -11.61
CA LEU A 522 -32.52 23.12 -12.25
C LEU A 522 -33.04 23.81 -13.51
N GLY A 523 -33.17 25.14 -13.50
CA GLY A 523 -33.55 25.93 -14.67
C GLY A 523 -32.55 25.80 -15.83
N ILE A 524 -31.24 25.89 -15.54
CA ILE A 524 -30.17 25.70 -16.53
C ILE A 524 -30.17 24.28 -17.06
N TYR A 525 -30.35 23.28 -16.19
CA TYR A 525 -30.44 21.88 -16.58
C TYR A 525 -31.64 21.63 -17.50
N LEU A 526 -32.83 22.12 -17.12
CA LEU A 526 -34.04 22.01 -17.93
C LEU A 526 -33.90 22.71 -19.28
N LEU A 527 -33.22 23.86 -19.33
CA LEU A 527 -32.91 24.54 -20.60
C LEU A 527 -31.97 23.72 -21.49
N ALA A 528 -30.94 23.10 -20.92
CA ALA A 528 -30.02 22.25 -21.66
C ALA A 528 -30.72 20.99 -22.21
N VAL A 529 -31.55 20.34 -21.39
CA VAL A 529 -32.38 19.20 -21.81
C VAL A 529 -33.37 19.63 -22.90
N SER A 530 -34.04 20.78 -22.75
CA SER A 530 -35.01 21.28 -23.74
C SER A 530 -34.32 21.64 -25.07
N ALA A 531 -33.15 22.26 -25.03
CA ALA A 531 -32.35 22.59 -26.21
C ALA A 531 -31.87 21.33 -26.94
N TYR A 532 -31.45 20.30 -26.18
CA TYR A 532 -31.09 19.00 -26.74
C TYR A 532 -32.29 18.30 -27.39
N MET A 533 -33.45 18.31 -26.72
CA MET A 533 -34.69 17.76 -27.29
C MET A 533 -35.11 18.50 -28.57
N SER A 534 -34.92 19.82 -28.61
CA SER A 534 -35.17 20.62 -29.82
C SER A 534 -34.20 20.25 -30.94
N HIS A 535 -32.90 20.13 -30.64
CA HIS A 535 -31.88 19.77 -31.62
C HIS A 535 -32.11 18.38 -32.22
N MET A 536 -32.54 17.43 -31.39
CA MET A 536 -32.84 16.05 -31.79
C MET A 536 -34.22 15.88 -32.44
N GLY A 537 -34.98 16.97 -32.61
CA GLY A 537 -36.32 16.93 -33.22
C GLY A 537 -37.37 16.19 -32.38
N MET A 538 -37.12 15.97 -31.09
CA MET A 538 -37.99 15.16 -30.23
C MET A 538 -39.19 15.93 -29.66
N ILE A 539 -39.27 17.25 -29.87
CA ILE A 539 -40.35 18.09 -29.33
C ILE A 539 -41.70 17.75 -29.97
N GLU A 540 -41.77 17.62 -31.30
CA GLU A 540 -43.01 17.28 -32.00
C GLU A 540 -43.53 15.88 -31.63
N PRO A 541 -42.71 14.81 -31.64
CA PRO A 541 -43.08 13.48 -31.16
C PRO A 541 -43.55 13.44 -29.71
N LEU A 542 -42.92 14.23 -28.83
CA LEU A 542 -43.29 14.32 -27.41
C LEU A 542 -44.67 14.97 -27.23
N LEU A 543 -44.94 16.05 -27.97
CA LEU A 543 -46.24 16.73 -27.97
C LEU A 543 -47.35 15.88 -28.60
N ALA A 544 -46.99 15.03 -29.56
CA ALA A 544 -47.89 14.03 -30.16
C ALA A 544 -48.16 12.81 -29.25
N GLY A 545 -47.45 12.69 -28.13
CA GLY A 545 -47.66 11.64 -27.13
C GLY A 545 -47.00 10.30 -27.47
N GLU A 546 -45.95 10.29 -28.29
CA GLU A 546 -45.23 9.04 -28.60
C GLU A 546 -44.53 8.46 -27.36
N ALA A 547 -44.81 7.19 -27.08
CA ALA A 547 -44.39 6.51 -25.86
C ALA A 547 -42.86 6.46 -25.66
N THR A 548 -42.10 6.36 -26.75
CA THR A 548 -40.62 6.34 -26.74
C THR A 548 -40.03 7.67 -26.34
N SER A 549 -40.61 8.77 -26.82
CA SER A 549 -40.20 10.14 -26.48
C SER A 549 -40.56 10.48 -25.03
N GLN A 550 -41.69 10.00 -24.54
CA GLN A 550 -42.06 10.13 -23.11
C GLN A 550 -41.12 9.35 -22.19
N LEU A 551 -40.69 8.15 -22.60
CA LEU A 551 -39.69 7.36 -21.87
C LEU A 551 -38.32 8.07 -21.80
N GLY A 552 -37.89 8.69 -22.91
CA GLY A 552 -36.65 9.49 -22.95
C GLY A 552 -36.71 10.73 -22.05
N LEU A 553 -37.86 11.40 -21.98
CA LEU A 553 -38.09 12.52 -21.07
C LEU A 553 -38.04 12.08 -19.60
N VAL A 554 -38.72 10.98 -19.26
CA VAL A 554 -38.75 10.44 -17.88
C VAL A 554 -37.38 9.97 -17.44
N LEU A 555 -36.61 9.31 -18.32
CA LEU A 555 -35.24 8.88 -18.02
C LEU A 555 -34.29 10.08 -17.91
N GLY A 556 -34.33 11.04 -18.82
CA GLY A 556 -33.46 12.22 -18.78
C GLY A 556 -33.74 13.13 -17.57
N LEU A 557 -35.01 13.35 -17.23
CA LEU A 557 -35.36 14.14 -16.04
C LEU A 557 -35.15 13.35 -14.75
N GLY A 558 -35.53 12.06 -14.71
CA GLY A 558 -35.44 11.23 -13.51
C GLY A 558 -34.01 10.83 -13.14
N VAL A 559 -33.24 10.32 -14.11
CA VAL A 559 -31.85 9.88 -13.88
C VAL A 559 -30.95 11.10 -13.69
N GLY A 560 -31.14 12.17 -14.47
CA GLY A 560 -30.37 13.40 -14.29
C GLY A 560 -30.65 14.08 -12.95
N PHE A 561 -31.91 14.11 -12.49
CA PHE A 561 -32.25 14.60 -11.17
C PHE A 561 -31.64 13.72 -10.06
N ALA A 562 -31.72 12.40 -10.20
CA ALA A 562 -31.12 11.45 -9.25
C ALA A 562 -29.60 11.62 -9.13
N MET A 563 -28.89 11.78 -10.26
CA MET A 563 -27.44 12.04 -10.28
C MET A 563 -27.09 13.38 -9.63
N ILE A 564 -27.89 14.43 -9.84
CA ILE A 564 -27.71 15.72 -9.17
C ILE A 564 -27.91 15.57 -7.65
N THR A 565 -28.91 14.79 -7.22
CA THR A 565 -29.17 14.57 -5.79
C THR A 565 -28.14 13.68 -5.10
N GLN A 566 -27.60 12.67 -5.79
CA GLN A 566 -26.54 11.79 -5.27
C GLN A 566 -25.16 12.47 -5.25
N ALA A 567 -24.95 13.50 -6.05
CA ALA A 567 -23.74 14.33 -6.01
C ALA A 567 -23.81 15.46 -4.96
N MET A 568 -24.90 15.54 -4.18
CA MET A 568 -24.95 16.36 -2.97
C MET A 568 -24.31 15.58 -1.81
N PRO A 569 -23.44 16.20 -0.99
CA PRO A 569 -22.87 15.52 0.17
C PRO A 569 -23.99 15.06 1.10
N ASP A 570 -23.88 13.85 1.65
CA ASP A 570 -24.72 13.44 2.77
C ASP A 570 -24.34 14.29 3.99
N LEU A 571 -25.32 14.71 4.79
CA LEU A 571 -25.05 15.60 5.92
C LEU A 571 -24.14 14.94 6.96
N ASP A 572 -24.16 13.60 7.02
CA ASP A 572 -23.32 12.81 7.92
C ASP A 572 -21.85 12.73 7.47
N GLU A 573 -21.53 13.02 6.19
CA GLU A 573 -20.14 13.03 5.69
C GLU A 573 -19.40 14.35 5.95
N VAL A 574 -20.11 15.40 6.36
CA VAL A 574 -19.53 16.74 6.59
C VAL A 574 -19.30 17.03 8.08
N GLU A 575 -19.92 16.25 8.98
CA GLU A 575 -19.74 16.37 10.44
C GLU A 575 -18.72 15.37 11.04
N SER A 576 -18.16 14.46 10.24
CA SER A 576 -17.02 13.59 10.61
C SER A 576 -15.71 14.08 10.02
#